data_AF-A0A7W1YWL5-F1
#
_entry.id   AF-A0A7W1YWL5-F1
#
_cell.length_a   1.000
_cell.length_b   1.000
_cell.length_c   1.000
_cell.angle_alpha   90.00
_cell.angle_beta   90.00
_cell.angle_gamma   90.00
#
_symmetry.space_group_name_H-M   'P 1'
#
loop_
_entity.id
_entity.type
_entity.pdbx_description
1 polymer ?
#
loop_
_entity_poly.entity_id
_entity_poly.type
_entity_poly.pdbx_seq_one_letter_code
_entity_poly.pdbx_strand_id
1 'polypeptide(L)'
;AADRGFFTSTQAQADLLARRAATVPWNERITATLLQALSRTDSDFNSSATISAESLYPRARRLVLALDRLSRKNSPPPPSATATPSIRTLFDDVRTRSTFQPAKFAADLATFRETTSHIPN
;
A
#
# COMPACT_ATOMS: atom_id res chain seq x y z
N ALA A 1 14.03 -26.42 15.81
CA ALA A 1 12.75 -27.14 15.63
C ALA A 1 11.52 -26.31 16.05
N ALA A 2 11.65 -25.31 16.94
CA ALA A 2 10.53 -24.49 17.42
C ALA A 2 9.92 -23.52 16.38
N ASP A 3 10.70 -23.00 15.44
CA ASP A 3 10.23 -22.03 14.43
C ASP A 3 9.04 -22.51 13.61
N ARG A 4 9.06 -23.78 13.19
CA ARG A 4 8.11 -24.30 12.20
C ARG A 4 6.66 -24.32 12.71
N GLY A 5 6.45 -24.48 14.03
CA GLY A 5 5.12 -24.46 14.67
C GLY A 5 4.52 -23.05 14.83
N PHE A 6 5.36 -22.03 15.03
CA PHE A 6 4.93 -20.63 15.09
C PHE A 6 4.54 -20.10 13.71
N PHE A 7 5.27 -20.47 12.65
CA PHE A 7 4.90 -20.08 11.28
C PHE A 7 3.53 -20.65 10.85
N THR A 8 3.24 -21.91 11.18
CA THR A 8 1.93 -22.52 10.86
C THR A 8 0.77 -21.86 11.58
N SER A 9 0.96 -21.37 12.82
CA SER A 9 -0.10 -20.68 13.55
C SER A 9 -0.35 -19.27 13.01
N THR A 10 0.71 -18.53 12.66
CA THR A 10 0.59 -17.22 11.99
C THR A 10 -0.07 -17.34 10.61
N GLN A 11 0.29 -18.36 9.83
CA GLN A 11 -0.35 -18.59 8.53
C GLN A 11 -1.84 -18.88 8.67
N ALA A 12 -2.23 -19.78 9.58
CA ALA A 12 -3.64 -20.11 9.80
C ALA A 12 -4.47 -18.90 10.23
N GLN A 13 -3.90 -18.01 11.04
CA GLN A 13 -4.54 -16.76 11.46
C GLN A 13 -4.68 -15.77 10.29
N ALA A 14 -3.64 -15.64 9.46
CA ALA A 14 -3.69 -14.81 8.25
C ALA A 14 -4.74 -15.34 7.25
N ASP A 15 -4.81 -16.65 7.06
CA ASP A 15 -5.78 -17.30 6.17
C ASP A 15 -7.21 -17.11 6.68
N LEU A 16 -7.44 -17.24 7.99
CA LEU A 16 -8.73 -16.98 8.61
C LEU A 16 -9.16 -15.53 8.40
N LEU A 17 -8.24 -14.59 8.60
CA LEU A 17 -8.49 -13.16 8.38
C LEU A 17 -8.81 -12.88 6.91
N ALA A 18 -8.05 -13.46 5.97
CA ALA A 18 -8.29 -13.31 4.54
C ALA A 18 -9.68 -13.83 4.13
N ARG A 19 -10.08 -15.00 4.65
CA ARG A 19 -11.42 -15.56 4.43
C ARG A 19 -12.52 -14.64 4.96
N ARG A 20 -12.35 -14.06 6.15
CA ARG A 20 -13.30 -13.09 6.71
C ARG A 20 -13.36 -11.81 5.87
N ALA A 21 -12.21 -11.26 5.51
CA ALA A 21 -12.12 -10.07 4.67
C ALA A 21 -12.79 -10.28 3.29
N ALA A 22 -12.68 -11.47 2.70
CA ALA A 22 -13.32 -11.81 1.44
C ALA A 22 -14.86 -11.78 1.49
N THR A 23 -15.46 -11.91 2.68
CA THR A 23 -16.92 -11.83 2.87
C THR A 23 -17.43 -10.41 3.08
N VAL A 24 -16.53 -9.43 3.29
CA VAL A 24 -16.92 -8.03 3.49
C VAL A 24 -17.29 -7.42 2.14
N PRO A 25 -18.53 -6.91 1.97
CA PRO A 25 -18.91 -6.23 0.74
C PRO A 25 -18.09 -4.94 0.61
N TRP A 26 -17.31 -4.86 -0.47
CA TRP A 26 -16.57 -3.67 -0.82
C TRP A 26 -17.54 -2.52 -1.11
N ASN A 27 -17.36 -1.41 -0.41
CA ASN A 27 -18.08 -0.17 -0.67
C ASN A 27 -17.10 1.00 -0.64
N GLU A 28 -17.54 2.13 -1.17
CA GLU A 28 -16.71 3.33 -1.33
C GLU A 28 -16.07 3.80 -0.01
N ARG A 29 -16.82 3.74 1.10
CA ARG A 29 -16.34 4.12 2.44
C ARG A 29 -15.21 3.21 2.92
N ILE A 30 -15.33 1.90 2.72
CA ILE A 30 -14.28 0.92 3.07
C ILE A 30 -13.04 1.14 2.21
N THR A 31 -13.20 1.34 0.90
CA THR A 31 -12.07 1.64 0.00
C THR A 31 -11.36 2.93 0.40
N ALA A 32 -12.10 4.01 0.70
CA ALA A 32 -11.54 5.29 1.13
C ALA A 32 -10.79 5.15 2.47
N THR A 33 -11.38 4.43 3.43
CA THR A 33 -10.76 4.16 4.73
C THR A 33 -9.46 3.38 4.58
N LEU A 34 -9.43 2.36 3.71
CA LEU A 34 -8.23 1.56 3.45
C LEU A 34 -7.15 2.34 2.69
N LEU A 35 -7.53 3.17 1.72
CA LEU A 35 -6.59 4.07 1.04
C LEU A 35 -5.95 5.05 2.03
N GLN A 36 -6.72 5.61 2.97
CA GLN A 36 -6.17 6.47 4.02
C GLN A 36 -5.28 5.69 5.00
N ALA A 37 -5.69 4.50 5.42
CA ALA A 37 -4.90 3.69 6.34
C ALA A 37 -3.55 3.27 5.73
N LEU A 38 -3.56 2.87 4.45
CA LEU A 38 -2.35 2.46 3.72
C LEU A 38 -1.43 3.65 3.40
N SER A 39 -1.98 4.83 3.11
CA SER A 39 -1.16 6.03 2.85
C SER A 39 -0.58 6.66 4.12
N ARG A 40 -1.05 6.27 5.31
CA ARG A 40 -0.47 6.65 6.61
C ARG A 40 0.75 5.82 7.05
N THR A 41 1.16 4.83 6.26
CA THR A 41 2.36 4.04 6.55
C THR A 41 3.64 4.73 6.08
N ASP A 42 3.62 6.03 5.80
CA ASP A 42 4.79 6.83 5.39
C ASP A 42 5.89 6.84 6.45
N SER A 43 5.52 6.86 7.74
CA SER A 43 6.47 6.81 8.85
C SER A 43 7.34 5.54 8.86
N ASP A 44 6.84 4.43 8.31
CA ASP A 44 7.57 3.16 8.20
C ASP A 44 8.77 3.23 7.23
N PHE A 45 8.79 4.24 6.35
CA PHE A 45 9.87 4.45 5.38
C PHE A 45 10.82 5.59 5.78
N ASN A 46 10.43 6.41 6.75
CA ASN A 46 11.24 7.49 7.34
C ASN A 46 12.09 7.02 8.53
N SER A 47 11.70 5.92 9.18
CA SER A 47 12.18 5.60 10.52
C SER A 47 12.89 4.26 10.51
N SER A 48 14.22 4.29 10.49
CA SER A 48 15.10 3.48 11.34
C SER A 48 16.47 3.30 10.69
N ALA A 49 17.52 3.75 11.39
CA ALA A 49 18.91 3.41 11.08
C ALA A 49 19.17 1.88 11.03
N THR A 50 18.21 1.08 11.52
CA THR A 50 18.28 -0.37 11.61
C THR A 50 17.76 -1.09 10.35
N ILE A 51 16.94 -0.44 9.52
CA ILE A 51 16.26 -1.10 8.39
C ILE A 51 16.87 -0.60 7.07
N SER A 52 17.50 -1.49 6.32
CA SER A 52 18.11 -1.13 5.04
C SER A 52 17.05 -0.79 3.98
N ALA A 53 17.37 0.16 3.10
CA ALA A 53 16.52 0.49 1.94
C ALA A 53 16.15 -0.75 1.10
N GLU A 54 17.07 -1.70 1.02
CA GLU A 54 16.83 -2.98 0.33
C GLU A 54 15.69 -3.81 0.92
N SER A 55 15.55 -3.80 2.25
CA SER A 55 14.49 -4.54 2.94
C SER A 55 13.13 -3.83 2.85
N LEU A 56 13.13 -2.50 2.67
CA LEU A 56 11.93 -1.69 2.50
C LEU A 56 11.38 -1.73 1.06
N TYR A 57 12.23 -1.93 0.05
CA TYR A 57 11.82 -1.92 -1.35
C TYR A 57 10.68 -2.90 -1.68
N PRO A 58 10.72 -4.19 -1.27
CA PRO A 58 9.61 -5.11 -1.52
C PRO A 58 8.30 -4.67 -0.85
N ARG A 59 8.40 -4.03 0.32
CA ARG A 59 7.25 -3.49 1.05
C ARG A 59 6.65 -2.31 0.31
N ALA A 60 7.46 -1.34 -0.11
CA ALA A 60 7.03 -0.20 -0.91
C ALA A 60 6.33 -0.65 -2.18
N ARG A 61 6.92 -1.61 -2.93
CA ARG A 61 6.32 -2.12 -4.16
C ARG A 61 4.96 -2.80 -3.95
N ARG A 62 4.79 -3.57 -2.86
CA ARG A 62 3.49 -4.17 -2.51
C ARG A 62 2.46 -3.11 -2.14
N LEU A 63 2.89 -2.07 -1.43
CA LEU A 63 2.03 -0.94 -1.05
C LEU A 63 1.50 -0.21 -2.29
N VAL A 64 2.38 0.16 -3.23
CA VAL A 64 1.96 0.84 -4.49
C VAL A 64 0.96 0.00 -5.28
N LEU A 65 1.18 -1.31 -5.39
CA LEU A 65 0.23 -2.22 -6.05
C LEU A 65 -1.12 -2.30 -5.33
N ALA A 66 -1.13 -2.26 -3.99
CA ALA A 66 -2.37 -2.26 -3.22
C ALA A 66 -3.14 -0.95 -3.43
N LEU A 67 -2.46 0.19 -3.37
CA LEU A 67 -3.07 1.51 -3.62
C LEU A 67 -3.65 1.60 -5.04
N ASP A 68 -2.96 1.06 -6.05
CA ASP A 68 -3.43 1.06 -7.44
C ASP A 68 -4.66 0.20 -7.65
N ARG A 69 -4.72 -0.96 -7.00
CA ARG A 69 -5.90 -1.83 -7.08
C ARG A 69 -7.10 -1.22 -6.38
N LEU A 70 -6.88 -0.55 -5.24
CA LEU A 70 -7.95 0.10 -4.48
C LEU A 70 -8.49 1.34 -5.21
N SER A 71 -7.62 2.16 -5.81
CA SER A 71 -8.04 3.37 -6.54
C SER A 71 -8.87 3.05 -7.78
N ARG A 72 -8.59 1.92 -8.47
CA ARG A 72 -9.36 1.46 -9.64
C ARG A 72 -10.73 0.87 -9.30
N LYS A 73 -10.94 0.40 -8.05
CA LYS A 73 -12.20 -0.26 -7.66
C LYS A 73 -13.36 0.72 -7.43
N ASN A 74 -13.08 1.99 -7.17
CA ASN A 74 -14.08 3.04 -6.95
C ASN A 74 -14.46 3.81 -8.23
N SER A 75 -13.90 3.50 -9.40
CA SER A 75 -14.21 4.20 -10.65
C SER A 75 -14.70 3.19 -11.70
N PRO A 76 -15.96 3.27 -12.20
CA PRO A 76 -16.33 2.50 -13.39
C PRO A 76 -15.35 2.90 -14.52
N PRO A 77 -14.83 1.95 -15.32
CA PRO A 77 -13.72 2.25 -16.21
C PRO A 77 -14.16 3.24 -17.30
N PRO A 78 -13.56 4.44 -17.43
CA PRO A 78 -13.42 5.02 -18.75
C PRO A 78 -12.26 4.31 -19.47
N PRO A 79 -12.25 4.26 -20.81
CA PRO A 79 -11.23 3.58 -21.63
C PRO A 79 -9.80 4.16 -21.50
N SER A 80 -9.58 5.14 -20.60
CA SER A 80 -8.28 5.72 -20.27
C SER A 80 -8.14 5.98 -18.76
N ALA A 81 -8.30 4.95 -17.93
CA ALA A 81 -7.95 5.00 -16.51
C ALA A 81 -6.42 5.14 -16.34
N THR A 82 -5.93 6.33 -16.66
CA THR A 82 -4.58 6.78 -16.36
C THR A 82 -4.52 6.87 -14.85
N ALA A 83 -3.64 6.07 -14.24
CA ALA A 83 -3.35 6.16 -12.82
C ALA A 83 -3.16 7.64 -12.46
N THR A 84 -3.78 8.12 -11.38
CA THR A 84 -3.66 9.53 -10.95
C THR A 84 -2.18 9.91 -10.91
N PRO A 85 -1.79 11.13 -11.30
CA PRO A 85 -0.37 11.50 -11.41
C PRO A 85 0.42 11.20 -10.13
N SER A 86 -0.22 11.31 -8.96
CA SER A 86 0.36 10.95 -7.66
C SER A 86 0.68 9.45 -7.51
N ILE A 87 -0.13 8.54 -8.03
CA ILE A 87 0.18 7.10 -7.96
C ILE A 87 1.28 6.69 -8.95
N ARG A 88 1.37 7.40 -10.08
CA ARG A 88 2.45 7.22 -11.05
C ARG A 88 3.81 7.58 -10.43
N THR A 89 3.88 8.68 -9.69
CA THR A 89 5.08 9.05 -8.92
C THR A 89 5.53 7.92 -7.99
N LEU A 90 4.60 7.33 -7.24
CA LEU A 90 4.90 6.19 -6.36
C LEU A 90 5.40 4.96 -7.12
N PHE A 91 4.89 4.70 -8.33
CA PHE A 91 5.41 3.63 -9.20
C PHE A 91 6.83 3.93 -9.68
N ASP A 92 7.13 5.18 -10.01
CA ASP A 92 8.47 5.58 -10.44
C ASP A 92 9.49 5.46 -9.30
N ASP A 93 9.12 5.78 -8.07
CA ASP A 93 9.98 5.60 -6.88
C ASP A 93 10.40 4.14 -6.66
N VAL A 94 9.51 3.19 -6.96
CA VAL A 94 9.74 1.75 -6.78
C VAL A 94 10.13 1.03 -8.08
N ARG A 95 10.43 1.77 -9.15
CA ARG A 95 10.75 1.20 -10.47
C ARG A 95 11.99 0.30 -10.44
N THR A 96 13.04 0.76 -9.76
CA THR A 96 14.33 0.07 -9.68
C THR A 96 14.81 -0.02 -8.25
N ARG A 97 15.18 -1.23 -7.82
CA ARG A 97 15.64 -1.49 -6.44
C ARG A 97 16.90 -0.69 -6.09
N SER A 98 17.85 -0.57 -7.02
CA SER A 98 19.13 0.11 -6.80
C SER A 98 19.02 1.62 -6.61
N THR A 99 17.94 2.23 -7.09
CA THR A 99 17.69 3.68 -6.99
C THR A 99 16.61 4.01 -5.96
N PHE A 100 16.12 3.01 -5.22
CA PHE A 100 15.04 3.21 -4.26
C PHE A 100 15.50 4.09 -3.10
N GLN A 101 14.77 5.18 -2.88
CA GLN A 101 15.04 6.15 -1.82
C GLN A 101 13.86 6.16 -0.83
N PRO A 102 13.99 5.50 0.34
CA PRO A 102 12.88 5.37 1.29
C PRO A 102 12.28 6.72 1.74
N ALA A 103 13.14 7.71 2.00
CA ALA A 103 12.69 9.04 2.43
C ALA A 103 11.91 9.79 1.34
N LYS A 104 12.35 9.66 0.07
CA LYS A 104 11.63 10.22 -1.08
C LYS A 104 10.27 9.55 -1.22
N PHE A 105 10.24 8.22 -1.19
CA PHE A 105 9.02 7.45 -1.26
C PHE A 105 8.03 7.81 -0.14
N ALA A 106 8.52 8.03 1.09
CA ALA A 106 7.70 8.47 2.22
C ALA A 106 7.05 9.84 1.97
N ALA A 107 7.83 10.80 1.44
CA ALA A 107 7.33 12.13 1.12
C ALA A 107 6.26 12.06 0.01
N ASP A 108 6.53 11.32 -1.06
CA ASP A 108 5.59 11.14 -2.17
C ASP A 108 4.31 10.40 -1.71
N LEU A 109 4.41 9.48 -0.73
CA LEU A 109 3.26 8.81 -0.10
C LEU A 109 2.43 9.76 0.79
N ALA A 110 3.08 10.68 1.51
CA ALA A 110 2.39 11.71 2.28
C ALA A 110 1.62 12.68 1.36
N THR A 111 2.22 13.08 0.23
CA THR A 111 1.51 13.87 -0.79
C THR A 111 0.32 13.10 -1.37
N PHE A 112 0.47 11.81 -1.66
CA PHE A 112 -0.65 10.96 -2.10
C PHE A 112 -1.80 10.94 -1.05
N ARG A 113 -1.47 10.84 0.24
CA ARG A 113 -2.46 10.90 1.34
C ARG A 113 -3.26 12.21 1.32
N GLU A 114 -2.58 13.34 1.13
CA GLU A 114 -3.23 14.66 1.08
C GLU A 114 -4.19 14.75 -0.11
N THR A 115 -3.76 14.30 -1.29
CA THR A 115 -4.62 14.32 -2.50
C THR A 115 -5.86 13.42 -2.38
N THR A 116 -5.75 12.29 -1.68
CA THR A 116 -6.86 11.35 -1.48
C THR A 116 -7.79 11.73 -0.33
N SER A 117 -7.31 12.57 0.60
CA SER A 117 -8.14 13.12 1.69
C SER A 117 -9.05 14.26 1.22
N HIS A 118 -8.79 14.82 0.02
CA HIS A 118 -9.54 15.94 -0.55
C HIS A 118 -10.59 15.51 -1.60
N ILE A 119 -11.03 14.24 -1.57
CA ILE A 119 -12.15 13.78 -2.40
C ILE A 119 -13.45 14.06 -1.61
N PRO A 120 -14.28 15.05 -2.03
CA PRO A 120 -15.55 15.33 -1.36
C PRO A 120 -16.54 14.18 -1.57
N ASN A 121 -17.34 13.90 -0.53
CA ASN A 121 -18.51 13.00 -0.59
C ASN A 121 -19.48 13.40 -1.70
#